data_AF-A0A965YR61-F1
#
_entry.id   AF-A0A965YR61-F1
#
_cell.length_a   1.000
_cell.length_b   1.000
_cell.length_c   1.000
_cell.angle_alpha   90.00
_cell.angle_beta   90.00
_cell.angle_gamma   90.00
#
_symmetry.space_group_name_H-M   'P 1'
#
loop_
_entity.id
_entity.type
_entity.pdbx_description
1 polymer ?
#
loop_
_entity_poly.entity_id
_entity_poly.type
_entity_poly.pdbx_seq_one_letter_code
_entity_poly.pdbx_strand_id
1 'polypeptide(L)' 'MKLVFVCSPYRGDEKENTANARKYCRLVAGCGYIPIAPHLLFPQFLDDSDEIQRLKGIHMGLVSVNPKLGQLLIEF' A
#
# COMPACT_ATOMS: atom_id res chain seq x y z
N MET A 1 3.89 2.39 -18.31
CA MET A 1 2.85 2.23 -17.26
C MET A 1 3.25 3.09 -16.07
N LYS A 2 2.29 3.73 -15.38
CA LYS A 2 2.58 4.54 -14.18
C LYS A 2 2.39 3.71 -12.91
N LEU A 3 3.18 4.03 -11.88
CA LEU A 3 3.03 3.45 -10.56
C LEU A 3 1.91 4.16 -9.80
N VAL A 4 1.07 3.40 -9.11
CA VAL A 4 -0.07 3.90 -8.33
C VAL A 4 0.01 3.32 -6.92
N PHE A 5 0.05 4.21 -5.92
CA PHE A 5 -0.05 3.84 -4.53
C PHE A 5 -1.53 3.71 -4.14
N VAL A 6 -1.88 2.53 -3.66
CA VAL A 6 -3.21 2.21 -3.13
C VAL A 6 -3.15 2.35 -1.61
N CYS A 7 -3.78 3.41 -1.12
CA CYS A 7 -3.95 3.67 0.30
C CYS A 7 -5.37 3.26 0.70
N SER A 8 -5.49 2.35 1.65
CA SER A 8 -6.77 1.92 2.22
C SER A 8 -6.55 1.56 3.69
N PRO A 9 -7.61 1.50 4.52
CA PRO A 9 -7.51 0.97 5.87
C PRO A 9 -6.85 -0.42 5.87
N TYR A 10 -6.03 -0.68 6.89
CA TYR A 10 -5.45 -2.00 7.15
C TYR A 10 -5.90 -2.51 8.52
N ARG A 11 -5.68 -1.72 9.58
CA ARG A 11 -6.08 -2.04 10.96
C ARG A 11 -7.60 -2.01 11.16
N GLY A 12 -8.09 -2.72 12.19
CA GLY A 12 -9.52 -2.91 12.45
C GLY A 12 -9.93 -4.30 11.99
N ASP A 13 -10.77 -4.40 10.95
CA ASP A 13 -11.05 -5.69 10.29
C ASP A 13 -9.95 -6.00 9.26
N GLU A 14 -8.80 -6.50 9.72
CA GLU A 14 -7.65 -6.78 8.85
C GLU A 14 -7.97 -7.76 7.72
N LYS A 15 -8.90 -8.69 7.94
CA LYS A 15 -9.30 -9.68 6.94
C LYS A 15 -10.07 -9.02 5.81
N GLU A 16 -11.07 -8.21 6.14
CA GLU A 16 -11.85 -7.46 5.15
C GLU A 16 -11.01 -6.39 4.47
N ASN A 17 -10.23 -5.63 5.24
CA ASN A 17 -9.35 -4.59 4.74
C ASN A 17 -8.30 -5.12 3.78
N THR A 18 -7.68 -6.27 4.10
CA THR A 18 -6.74 -6.95 3.20
C THR A 18 -7.43 -7.37 1.89
N ALA A 19 -8.65 -7.89 1.96
CA ALA A 19 -9.41 -8.28 0.77
C ALA A 19 -9.75 -7.06 -0.10
N ASN A 20 -10.16 -5.95 0.52
CA ASN A 20 -10.45 -4.69 -0.15
C ASN A 20 -9.21 -4.09 -0.82
N ALA A 21 -8.08 -3.99 -0.11
CA ALA A 21 -6.81 -3.52 -0.66
C ALA A 21 -6.38 -4.34 -1.90
N ARG A 22 -6.52 -5.67 -1.85
CA ARG A 22 -6.26 -6.56 -3.00
C ARG A 22 -7.21 -6.30 -4.17
N LYS A 23 -8.49 -6.08 -3.90
CA LYS A 23 -9.51 -5.73 -4.91
C LYS A 23 -9.18 -4.41 -5.60
N TYR A 24 -8.78 -3.39 -4.83
CA TYR A 24 -8.38 -2.09 -5.37
C TYR A 24 -7.11 -2.18 -6.22
N CYS A 25 -6.09 -2.89 -5.75
CA CYS A 25 -4.90 -3.19 -6.56
C CYS A 25 -5.26 -3.87 -7.89
N ARG A 26 -6.17 -4.86 -7.86
CA ARG A 26 -6.63 -5.55 -9.08
C ARG A 26 -7.35 -4.60 -10.05
N LEU A 27 -8.17 -3.68 -9.56
CA LEU A 27 -8.82 -2.67 -10.39
C LEU A 27 -7.80 -1.74 -11.06
N VAL A 28 -6.85 -1.23 -10.28
CA VAL A 28 -5.78 -0.34 -10.77
C VAL A 28 -4.91 -1.05 -11.81
N ALA A 29 -4.57 -2.33 -11.60
CA ALA A 29 -3.87 -3.15 -12.59
C ALA A 29 -4.68 -3.30 -13.89
N GLY A 30 -6.00 -3.54 -13.77
CA GLY A 30 -6.92 -3.63 -14.92
C GLY A 30 -7.00 -2.33 -15.74
N CYS A 31 -6.75 -1.18 -15.12
CA CYS A 31 -6.67 0.12 -15.79
C CYS A 31 -5.31 0.40 -16.46
N GLY A 32 -4.37 -0.56 -16.49
CA GLY A 32 -3.06 -0.42 -17.14
C GLY A 32 -1.99 0.26 -16.27
N TYR A 33 -2.21 0.33 -14.95
CA TYR A 33 -1.25 0.88 -13.99
C TYR A 33 -0.54 -0.23 -13.20
N ILE A 34 0.54 0.13 -12.51
CA ILE A 34 1.25 -0.77 -11.59
C ILE A 34 0.81 -0.41 -10.16
N PRO A 35 -0.03 -1.22 -9.49
CA PRO A 35 -0.46 -0.94 -8.13
C PRO A 35 0.61 -1.34 -7.10
N ILE A 36 0.79 -0.54 -6.05
CA ILE A 36 1.49 -0.90 -4.83
C ILE A 36 0.62 -0.52 -3.62
N ALA A 37 0.38 -1.49 -2.74
CA ALA A 37 -0.20 -1.27 -1.41
C ALA A 37 0.88 -1.58 -0.37
N PRO A 38 1.62 -0.58 0.15
CA PRO A 38 2.75 -0.81 1.06
C PRO A 38 2.34 -1.56 2.33
N HIS A 39 1.13 -1.28 2.83
CA HIS A 39 0.54 -1.94 4.01
C HIS A 39 0.18 -3.42 3.77
N LEU A 40 0.17 -3.92 2.53
CA LEU A 40 0.09 -5.36 2.26
C LEU A 40 1.47 -6.00 2.07
N LEU A 41 2.43 -5.23 1.55
CA LEU A 41 3.74 -5.70 1.16
C LEU A 41 4.70 -5.78 2.36
N PHE A 42 4.80 -4.71 3.13
CA PHE A 42 5.79 -4.60 4.20
C PHE A 42 5.51 -5.53 5.38
N PRO A 43 4.26 -5.79 5.79
CA PRO A 43 3.98 -6.77 6.83
C PRO A 43 4.41 -8.21 6.49
N GLN A 44 4.77 -8.51 5.23
CA GLN A 44 5.31 -9.83 4.86
C GLN A 44 6.73 -10.05 5.39
N PHE A 45 7.44 -8.98 5.78
CA PHE A 45 8.82 -9.04 6.27
C PHE A 45 9.13 -8.02 7.39
N LEU A 46 8.11 -7.29 7.87
CA LEU A 46 8.14 -6.44 9.05
C LEU A 46 6.98 -6.84 9.96
N ASP A 47 7.20 -6.86 11.27
CA ASP A 47 6.15 -7.09 12.25
C ASP A 47 5.42 -5.77 12.55
N ASP A 48 4.16 -5.65 12.14
CA ASP A 48 3.33 -4.46 12.41
C ASP A 48 2.93 -4.33 13.89
N SER A 49 3.02 -5.43 14.66
CA SER A 49 2.80 -5.44 16.11
C SER A 49 4.00 -4.89 16.89
N ASP A 50 5.20 -4.94 16.30
CA ASP A 50 6.39 -4.29 16.83
C ASP A 50 6.45 -2.82 16.38
N GLU A 51 6.53 -1.91 17.35
CA GLU A 51 6.45 -0.47 17.08
C GLU A 51 7.59 0.04 16.19
N ILE A 52 8.80 -0.46 16.38
CA ILE A 52 9.99 -0.02 15.62
C ILE A 52 9.86 -0.48 14.17
N GLN A 53 9.46 -1.73 13.95
CA GLN A 53 9.25 -2.28 12.62
C GLN A 53 8.04 -1.64 11.92
N ARG A 54 6.96 -1.35 12.63
CA ARG A 54 5.81 -0.59 12.11
C ARG A 54 6.23 0.79 11.60
N LEU A 55 6.97 1.55 12.43
CA LEU A 55 7.47 2.87 12.04
C LEU A 55 8.40 2.79 10.82
N LYS A 56 9.24 1.75 10.75
CA LYS A 56 10.09 1.47 9.58
C LYS A 56 9.25 1.22 8.33
N GLY A 57 8.18 0.42 8.41
CA GLY A 57 7.26 0.17 7.30
C GLY A 57 6.56 1.45 6.82
N ILE A 58 6.08 2.28 7.74
CA ILE A 58 5.47 3.58 7.42
C ILE A 58 6.49 4.48 6.70
N HIS A 59 7.71 4.57 7.23
CA HIS A 59 8.77 5.38 6.62
C HIS A 59 9.13 4.89 5.20
N MET A 60 9.29 3.57 5.02
CA MET A 60 9.51 2.98 3.70
C MET A 60 8.38 3.35 2.72
N GLY A 61 7.13 3.38 3.19
CA GLY A 61 5.96 3.74 2.38
C GLY A 61 6.02 5.19 1.92
N LEU A 62 6.29 6.11 2.86
CA LEU A 62 6.43 7.54 2.57
C LEU A 62 7.58 7.84 1.60
N VAL A 63 8.73 7.18 1.76
CA VAL A 63 9.88 7.35 0.85
C VAL A 63 9.58 6.79 -0.55
N SER A 64 8.78 5.73 -0.63
CA SER A 64 8.43 5.11 -1.91
C SER A 64 7.47 5.99 -2.75
N VAL A 65 6.69 6.86 -2.08
CA VAL A 65 5.83 7.86 -2.72
C VAL A 65 6.67 9.08 -3.10
N ASN A 66 7.03 9.20 -4.38
CA ASN A 66 7.69 10.36 -4.95
C ASN A 66 6.80 11.02 -6.01
N PRO A 67 6.18 12.19 -5.71
CA PRO A 67 5.31 12.89 -6.65
C PRO A 67 6.04 13.39 -7.91
N LYS A 68 7.38 13.55 -7.86
CA LYS A 68 8.19 13.94 -9.03
C LYS A 68 8.41 12.78 -10.02
N LEU A 69 8.15 11.54 -9.61
CA LEU A 69 8.25 10.35 -10.48
C LEU A 69 6.94 10.04 -11.22
N GLY A 70 5.95 10.94 -11.20
CA GLY A 70 4.68 10.75 -11.90
C GLY A 70 3.81 9.65 -11.30
N GLN A 71 3.99 9.37 -10.02
CA GLN A 71 3.21 8.40 -9.26
C GLN A 71 1.87 9.02 -8.85
N LEU A 72 0.80 8.21 -8.88
CA LEU A 72 -0.52 8.62 -8.40
C LEU A 72 -0.79 7.97 -7.05
N LEU A 73 -1.35 8.73 -6.11
CA LEU A 73 -1.86 8.20 -4.86
C LEU A 73 -3.38 8.15 -4.95
N ILE A 74 -3.97 6.99 -4.66
CA ILE A 74 -5.42 6.80 -4.62
C ILE A 74 -5.78 6.31 -3.22
N GLU A 75 -6.68 7.04 -2.56
CA GLU A 75 -7.25 6.69 -1.26
C GLU A 75 -8.59 6.00 -1.46
N PHE A 76 -8.79 4.88 -0.77
CA PHE A 76 -10.01 4.08 -0.77
C PHE A 76 -10.52 3.85 0.65
#